data_AF-A0A6C1B6C0-F1
#
_entry.id   AF-A0A6C1B6C0-F1
#
_cell.length_a   1.000
_cell.length_b   1.000
_cell.length_c   1.000
_cell.angle_alpha   90.00
_cell.angle_beta   90.00
_cell.angle_gamma   90.00
#
_symmetry.space_group_name_H-M   'P 1'
#
loop_
_entity.id
_entity.type
_entity.pdbx_description
1 polymer ?
#
loop_
_entity_poly.entity_id
_entity_poly.type
_entity_poly.pdbx_seq_one_letter_code
_entity_poly.pdbx_strand_id
1 'polypeptide(L)'
;MAFPLRSLCLTTCLAASFGTLAQQDSSAELRAQAKAIRDAAEATYRQTSYHCYDKFLVNACLEDAKLVHINQVKEARRLEARANRIDRGKRIKAMEARLRKVENRPEAATVTPVASPTTPAPRPADTEQ
;
A
#
# COMPACT_ATOMS: atom_id res chain seq x y z
N MET A 1 58.51 7.27 34.05
CA MET A 1 57.16 6.98 34.56
C MET A 1 56.47 6.12 33.52
N ALA A 2 56.18 4.87 33.90
CA ALA A 2 55.90 3.76 33.01
C ALA A 2 54.41 3.72 32.60
N PHE A 3 54.19 3.46 31.31
CA PHE A 3 52.91 2.98 30.77
C PHE A 3 52.71 1.50 31.15
N PRO A 4 51.49 1.10 31.52
CA PRO A 4 51.00 -0.24 31.21
C PRO A 4 49.77 -0.11 30.29
N LEU A 5 49.81 -0.54 29.02
CA LEU A 5 49.73 -1.93 28.56
C LEU A 5 48.72 -2.77 29.36
N ARG A 6 47.47 -2.77 28.87
CA ARG A 6 46.38 -3.76 29.04
C ARG A 6 45.15 -3.11 28.38
N SER A 7 44.41 -3.70 27.45
CA SER A 7 44.06 -5.09 27.30
C SER A 7 43.58 -5.29 25.86
N LEU A 8 44.24 -6.19 25.13
CA LEU A 8 43.69 -6.83 23.93
C LEU A 8 42.51 -7.69 24.38
N CYS A 9 41.28 -7.21 24.17
CA CYS A 9 40.13 -8.10 24.07
C CYS A 9 39.84 -8.30 22.59
N LEU A 10 40.48 -9.36 22.05
CA LEU A 10 40.00 -10.12 20.92
C LEU A 10 38.54 -10.52 21.21
N THR A 11 37.58 -9.86 20.57
CA THR A 11 36.22 -10.39 20.41
C THR A 11 36.07 -10.86 18.98
N THR A 12 36.52 -12.08 18.74
CA THR A 12 36.04 -12.95 17.66
C THR A 12 34.61 -13.39 17.94
N CYS A 13 33.92 -13.80 16.87
CA CYS A 13 32.55 -14.35 16.77
C CYS A 13 31.49 -13.25 16.56
N LEU A 14 30.73 -13.22 15.47
CA LEU A 14 30.18 -14.32 14.67
C LEU A 14 29.83 -13.77 13.27
N ALA A 15 30.27 -14.43 12.20
CA ALA A 15 29.72 -14.18 10.88
C ALA A 15 28.27 -14.70 10.86
N ALA A 16 27.31 -13.81 11.05
CA ALA A 16 25.91 -14.11 10.78
C ALA A 16 25.74 -14.23 9.25
N SER A 17 25.71 -15.46 8.75
CA SER A 17 25.20 -15.77 7.43
C SER A 17 23.71 -15.43 7.42
N PHE A 18 23.38 -14.19 7.03
CA PHE A 18 22.03 -13.80 6.67
C PHE A 18 21.63 -14.54 5.40
N GLY A 19 21.12 -15.76 5.55
CA GLY A 19 20.30 -16.37 4.53
C GLY A 19 19.10 -15.47 4.33
N THR A 20 19.07 -14.72 3.23
CA THR A 20 17.89 -13.99 2.80
C THR A 20 16.85 -15.01 2.37
N LEU A 21 16.16 -15.60 3.35
CA LEU A 21 14.79 -16.05 3.13
C LEU A 21 14.07 -14.82 2.60
N ALA A 22 13.59 -14.90 1.35
CA ALA A 22 12.84 -13.83 0.74
C ALA A 22 11.59 -13.57 1.60
N GLN A 23 11.71 -12.64 2.54
CA GLN A 23 10.61 -12.21 3.39
C GLN A 23 9.54 -11.67 2.45
N GLN A 24 8.45 -12.43 2.29
CA GLN A 24 7.29 -11.96 1.55
C GLN A 24 6.55 -10.97 2.44
N ASP A 25 7.00 -9.71 2.42
CA ASP A 25 6.34 -8.63 3.14
C ASP A 25 4.86 -8.59 2.71
N SER A 26 3.97 -8.64 3.70
CA SER A 26 2.55 -8.55 3.42
C SER A 26 2.18 -7.14 2.93
N SER A 27 1.10 -7.02 2.15
CA SER A 27 0.61 -5.70 1.73
C SER A 27 0.18 -4.81 2.90
N ALA A 28 -0.22 -5.40 4.03
CA ALA A 28 -0.52 -4.68 5.26
C ALA A 28 0.75 -4.12 5.92
N GLU A 29 1.79 -4.93 6.01
CA GLU A 29 3.09 -4.54 6.58
C GLU A 29 3.75 -3.41 5.77
N LEU A 30 3.76 -3.53 4.44
CA LEU A 30 4.29 -2.48 3.56
C LEU A 30 3.54 -1.15 3.73
N ARG A 31 2.23 -1.19 3.99
CA ARG A 31 1.45 0.01 4.28
C ARG A 31 1.75 0.59 5.65
N ALA A 32 1.93 -0.26 6.66
CA ALA A 32 2.32 0.19 8.00
C ALA A 32 3.70 0.87 7.96
N GLN A 33 4.67 0.28 7.26
CA GLN A 33 5.99 0.87 7.03
C GLN A 33 5.89 2.21 6.28
N ALA A 34 5.14 2.26 5.18
CA ALA A 34 4.92 3.50 4.43
C ALA A 34 4.29 4.60 5.29
N LYS A 35 3.31 4.25 6.14
CA LYS A 35 2.69 5.18 7.07
C LYS A 35 3.71 5.70 8.09
N ALA A 36 4.47 4.82 8.71
CA ALA A 36 5.50 5.20 9.68
C ALA A 36 6.53 6.17 9.07
N ILE A 37 6.97 5.92 7.83
CA ILE A 37 7.88 6.83 7.11
C ILE A 37 7.24 8.19 6.89
N ARG A 38 5.97 8.26 6.46
CA ARG A 38 5.29 9.55 6.29
C ARG A 38 5.15 10.32 7.60
N ASP A 39 4.71 9.64 8.66
CA ASP A 39 4.52 10.26 9.96
C ASP A 39 5.85 10.80 10.49
N ALA A 40 6.93 10.03 10.37
CA ALA A 40 8.27 10.45 10.77
C ALA A 40 8.81 11.61 9.90
N ALA A 41 8.58 11.57 8.58
CA ALA A 41 8.98 12.62 7.65
C ALA A 41 8.25 13.93 7.93
N GLU A 42 6.96 13.87 8.27
CA GLU A 42 6.16 15.04 8.65
C GLU A 42 6.64 15.62 9.98
N ALA A 43 6.82 14.77 11.00
CA ALA A 43 7.33 15.21 12.30
C ALA A 43 8.70 15.88 12.18
N THR A 44 9.61 15.27 11.42
CA THR A 44 10.95 15.82 11.17
C THR A 44 10.86 17.15 10.43
N TYR A 45 10.07 17.22 9.35
CA TYR A 45 9.93 18.45 8.58
C TYR A 45 9.35 19.60 9.42
N ARG A 46 8.33 19.34 10.24
CA ARG A 46 7.74 20.32 11.15
C ARG A 46 8.76 20.82 12.18
N GLN A 47 9.54 19.92 12.77
CA GLN A 47 10.58 20.30 13.72
C GLN A 47 11.71 21.11 13.05
N THR A 48 12.22 20.65 11.90
CA THR A 48 13.30 21.33 11.19
C THR A 48 12.87 22.69 10.66
N SER A 49 11.67 22.80 10.09
CA SER A 49 11.15 24.07 9.57
C SER A 49 10.98 25.12 10.68
N TYR A 50 10.58 24.71 11.88
CA TYR A 50 10.55 25.61 13.04
C TYR A 50 11.96 26.18 13.34
N HIS A 51 12.98 25.32 13.40
CA HIS A 51 14.36 25.74 13.66
C HIS A 51 15.00 26.54 12.51
N CYS A 52 14.47 26.44 11.28
CA CYS A 52 15.00 27.20 10.15
C CYS A 52 14.83 28.72 10.33
N TYR A 53 13.82 29.16 11.07
CA TYR A 53 13.59 30.59 11.32
C TYR A 53 14.64 31.23 12.23
N ASP A 54 15.41 30.44 12.98
CA ASP A 54 16.53 30.92 13.80
C ASP A 54 17.82 31.12 12.97
N LYS A 55 17.82 30.75 11.68
CA LYS A 55 19.00 30.80 10.80
C LYS A 55 19.02 32.08 9.97
N PHE A 56 20.22 32.52 9.60
CA PHE A 56 20.37 33.66 8.68
C PHE A 56 19.85 33.35 7.26
N LEU A 57 20.13 32.15 6.75
CA LEU A 57 19.68 31.67 5.43
C LEU A 57 18.40 30.84 5.54
N VAL A 58 17.33 31.43 6.08
CA VAL A 58 16.04 30.75 6.33
C VAL A 58 15.53 30.03 5.08
N ASN A 59 15.53 30.71 3.92
CA ASN A 59 15.01 30.15 2.68
C ASN A 59 15.78 28.90 2.22
N ALA A 60 17.12 28.93 2.30
CA ALA A 60 17.93 27.77 1.95
C ALA A 60 17.64 26.59 2.89
N CYS A 61 17.55 26.85 4.20
CA CYS A 61 17.20 25.85 5.20
C CYS A 61 15.82 25.21 4.93
N LEU A 62 14.82 26.02 4.60
CA LEU A 62 13.46 25.54 4.30
C LEU A 62 13.42 24.68 3.04
N GLU A 63 14.16 25.06 1.99
CA GLU A 63 14.25 24.24 0.78
C GLU A 63 14.95 22.91 1.03
N ASP A 64 16.06 22.90 1.79
CA ASP A 64 16.75 21.66 2.16
C ASP A 64 15.82 20.73 2.97
N ALA A 65 15.12 21.28 3.98
CA ALA A 65 14.16 20.53 4.78
C ALA A 65 13.03 19.94 3.91
N LYS A 66 12.55 20.70 2.93
CA LYS A 66 11.51 20.28 1.99
C LYS A 66 12.01 19.18 1.05
N LEU A 67 13.25 19.28 0.56
CA LEU A 67 13.86 18.25 -0.29
C LEU A 67 13.99 16.93 0.47
N VAL A 68 14.44 16.96 1.72
CA VAL A 68 14.51 15.78 2.60
C VAL A 68 13.12 15.16 2.78
N HIS A 69 12.11 15.97 3.12
CA HIS A 69 10.73 15.51 3.29
C HIS A 69 10.18 14.86 2.01
N ILE A 70 10.34 15.50 0.85
CA ILE A 70 9.89 14.97 -0.45
C ILE A 70 10.54 13.62 -0.74
N ASN A 71 11.83 13.46 -0.46
CA ASN A 71 12.53 12.20 -0.70
C ASN A 71 12.02 11.08 0.21
N GLN A 72 11.80 11.36 1.49
CA GLN A 72 11.21 10.37 2.42
C GLN A 72 9.78 9.98 2.00
N VAL A 73 8.95 10.94 1.60
CA VAL A 73 7.60 10.67 1.10
C VAL A 73 7.62 9.86 -0.20
N LYS A 74 8.61 10.08 -1.09
CA LYS A 74 8.80 9.25 -2.29
C LYS A 74 9.09 7.79 -1.92
N GLU A 75 9.92 7.53 -0.91
CA GLU A 75 10.17 6.16 -0.44
C GLU A 75 8.90 5.51 0.12
N ALA A 76 8.13 6.23 0.92
CA ALA A 76 6.82 5.75 1.39
C ALA A 76 5.90 5.38 0.22
N ARG A 77 5.81 6.23 -0.81
CA ARG A 77 5.00 5.97 -2.01
C ARG A 77 5.46 4.73 -2.78
N ARG A 78 6.76 4.42 -2.81
CA ARG A 78 7.28 3.19 -3.44
C ARG A 78 6.78 1.95 -2.71
N LEU A 79 6.75 1.97 -1.38
CA LEU A 79 6.20 0.88 -0.57
C LEU A 79 4.69 0.72 -0.78
N GLU A 80 3.95 1.83 -0.83
CA GLU A 80 2.51 1.81 -1.14
C GLU A 80 2.24 1.21 -2.53
N ALA A 81 3.02 1.60 -3.54
CA ALA A 81 2.91 1.03 -4.88
C ALA A 81 3.18 -0.48 -4.88
N ARG A 82 4.15 -0.96 -4.10
CA ARG A 82 4.42 -2.40 -3.92
C ARG A 82 3.23 -3.11 -3.26
N ALA A 83 2.67 -2.54 -2.19
CA ALA A 83 1.48 -3.08 -1.53
C ALA A 83 0.28 -3.18 -2.49
N ASN A 84 0.07 -2.12 -3.29
CA ASN A 84 -1.03 -2.07 -4.27
C ASN A 84 -0.86 -3.12 -5.38
N ARG A 85 0.37 -3.39 -5.83
CA ARG A 85 0.66 -4.48 -6.79
C ARG A 85 0.27 -5.84 -6.21
N ILE A 86 0.62 -6.10 -4.95
CA ILE A 86 0.28 -7.36 -4.26
C ILE A 86 -1.24 -7.53 -4.20
N ASP A 87 -1.98 -6.51 -3.76
CA ASP A 87 -3.43 -6.61 -3.64
C ASP A 87 -4.13 -6.73 -4.98
N ARG A 88 -3.66 -6.02 -6.01
CA ARG A 88 -4.15 -6.19 -7.38
C ARG A 88 -3.97 -7.63 -7.84
N GLY A 89 -2.80 -8.22 -7.60
CA GLY A 89 -2.55 -9.63 -7.91
C GLY A 89 -3.50 -10.59 -7.19
N LYS A 90 -3.76 -10.35 -5.89
CA LYS A 90 -4.75 -11.14 -5.12
C LYS A 90 -6.16 -11.02 -5.69
N ARG A 91 -6.58 -9.82 -6.07
CA ARG A 91 -7.90 -9.56 -6.67
C ARG A 91 -8.07 -10.26 -8.02
N ILE A 92 -7.05 -10.19 -8.88
CA ILE A 92 -7.07 -10.88 -10.18
C ILE A 92 -7.21 -12.40 -9.98
N LYS A 93 -6.38 -13.00 -9.12
CA LYS A 93 -6.47 -14.43 -8.81
C LYS A 93 -7.84 -14.84 -8.26
N ALA A 94 -8.43 -14.01 -7.39
CA ALA A 94 -9.76 -14.27 -6.85
C ALA A 94 -10.85 -14.21 -7.94
N MET A 95 -10.73 -13.26 -8.89
CA MET A 95 -11.65 -13.16 -10.03
C MET A 95 -11.50 -14.35 -10.98
N GLU A 96 -10.28 -14.73 -11.33
CA GLU A 96 -10.01 -15.92 -12.16
C GLU A 96 -10.56 -17.20 -11.52
N ALA A 97 -10.38 -17.36 -10.21
CA ALA A 97 -10.95 -18.49 -9.47
C ALA A 97 -12.49 -18.49 -9.49
N ARG A 98 -13.14 -17.31 -9.46
CA ARG A 98 -14.59 -17.20 -9.60
C ARG A 98 -15.06 -17.57 -11.00
N LEU A 99 -14.39 -17.09 -12.04
CA LEU A 99 -14.71 -17.42 -13.43
C LEU A 99 -14.57 -18.92 -13.69
N ARG A 100 -13.48 -19.54 -13.23
CA ARG A 100 -13.30 -21.00 -13.32
C ARG A 100 -14.41 -21.77 -12.61
N LYS A 101 -14.91 -21.30 -11.47
CA LYS A 101 -16.04 -21.94 -10.77
C LYS A 101 -17.35 -21.85 -11.54
N VAL A 102 -17.58 -20.74 -12.26
CA VAL A 102 -18.76 -20.58 -13.11
C VAL A 102 -18.68 -21.47 -14.34
N GLU A 103 -17.51 -21.52 -14.99
CA GLU A 103 -17.26 -22.37 -16.17
C GLU A 103 -17.37 -23.87 -15.84
N ASN A 104 -16.85 -24.28 -14.68
CA ASN A 104 -16.92 -25.68 -14.23
C ASN A 104 -18.24 -26.02 -13.51
N ARG A 105 -19.22 -25.12 -13.48
CA ARG A 105 -20.54 -25.43 -12.93
C ARG A 105 -21.27 -26.30 -13.96
N PRO A 106 -21.64 -27.56 -13.62
CA PRO A 106 -22.42 -28.38 -14.54
C PRO A 106 -23.73 -27.67 -14.88
N GLU A 107 -24.11 -27.77 -16.15
CA GLU A 107 -25.33 -27.23 -16.76
C GLU A 107 -26.59 -27.89 -16.17
N ALA A 108 -26.85 -27.65 -14.90
CA ALA A 108 -28.00 -28.17 -14.16
C ALA A 108 -28.66 -27.03 -13.40
N ALA A 109 -29.10 -26.02 -14.15
CA ALA A 109 -30.16 -25.09 -13.78
C ALA A 109 -30.60 -24.37 -15.06
N THR A 110 -31.06 -25.16 -16.03
CA THR A 110 -31.87 -24.67 -17.12
C THR A 110 -33.02 -23.89 -16.51
N VAL A 111 -33.06 -22.62 -16.87
CA VAL A 111 -34.08 -21.65 -16.54
C VAL A 111 -35.46 -22.28 -16.79
N THR A 112 -36.26 -22.50 -15.75
CA THR A 112 -37.71 -22.61 -15.93
C THR A 112 -38.18 -21.28 -16.50
N PRO A 113 -38.80 -21.24 -17.70
CA PRO A 113 -39.29 -19.99 -18.25
C PRO A 113 -40.37 -19.46 -17.29
N VAL A 114 -40.09 -18.34 -16.63
CA VAL A 114 -41.12 -17.55 -15.95
C VAL A 114 -42.05 -17.04 -17.05
N ALA A 115 -43.30 -17.50 -17.02
CA ALA A 115 -44.33 -17.07 -17.93
C ALA A 115 -44.41 -15.54 -17.97
N SER A 116 -44.36 -14.97 -19.17
CA SER A 116 -44.51 -13.54 -19.41
C SER A 116 -45.83 -13.03 -18.80
N PRO A 117 -45.84 -11.92 -18.04
CA PRO A 117 -47.10 -11.29 -17.64
C PRO A 117 -47.80 -10.78 -18.89
N THR A 118 -49.01 -11.27 -19.13
CA THR A 118 -49.92 -10.78 -20.16
C THR A 118 -50.23 -9.31 -19.90
N THR A 119 -49.86 -8.43 -20.84
CA THR A 119 -50.31 -7.04 -20.87
C THR A 119 -51.81 -7.02 -21.19
N PRO A 120 -52.71 -6.54 -20.32
CA PRO A 120 -54.07 -6.26 -20.73
C PRO A 120 -54.08 -5.00 -21.61
N ALA A 121 -54.66 -5.13 -22.80
CA ALA A 121 -54.85 -4.04 -23.75
C ALA A 121 -55.63 -2.87 -23.15
N PRO A 122 -55.30 -1.60 -23.48
CA PRO A 122 -56.09 -0.46 -23.05
C PRO A 122 -57.45 -0.45 -23.76
N ARG A 123 -58.52 -0.24 -22.98
CA ARG A 123 -59.88 0.02 -23.47
C ARG A 123 -59.88 1.31 -24.31
N PRO A 124 -60.55 1.35 -25.48
CA PRO A 124 -60.74 2.59 -26.19
C PRO A 124 -61.61 3.53 -25.35
N ALA A 125 -61.13 4.77 -25.19
CA ALA A 125 -61.89 5.86 -24.62
C ALA A 125 -63.01 6.25 -25.58
N ASP A 126 -64.19 6.49 -25.01
CA ASP A 126 -65.34 7.07 -25.67
C ASP A 126 -64.95 8.38 -26.37
N THR A 127 -65.41 8.57 -27.61
CA THR A 127 -65.50 9.91 -28.21
C THR A 127 -66.78 9.97 -29.02
N GLU A 128 -67.60 10.95 -28.66
CA GLU A 128 -68.86 11.38 -29.23
C GLU A 128 -68.85 11.48 -30.77
N GLN A 129 -69.86 10.85 -31.41
CA GLN A 129 -70.87 11.49 -32.28
C GLN A 129 -71.84 10.46 -32.85
#